data_AF-A0A7S8CZU0-F1
#
_entry.id   AF-A0A7S8CZU0-F1
#
_cell.length_a   1.000
_cell.length_b   1.000
_cell.length_c   1.000
_cell.angle_alpha   90.00
_cell.angle_beta   90.00
_cell.angle_gamma   90.00
#
_symmetry.space_group_name_H-M   'P 1'
#
loop_
_entity.id
_entity.type
_entity.pdbx_description
1 polymer ?
#
loop_
_entity_poly.entity_id
_entity_poly.type
_entity_poly.pdbx_seq_one_letter_code
_entity_poly.pdbx_strand_id
1 'polypeptide(L)' 'MWRCNGMTLDKICGQDTDVNEMNCSTCKKRRAVNDEALSYGPNIIGRLYSISSQGVETWEYYVPRPIKK' A
#
# COMPACT_ATOMS: atom_id res chain seq x y z
N MET A 1 8.37 -1.42 3.05
CA MET A 1 7.55 -0.25 3.43
C MET A 1 6.29 -0.23 2.54
N TRP A 2 5.16 0.24 3.06
CA TRP A 2 3.92 0.45 2.31
C TRP A 2 3.37 1.86 2.49
N ARG A 3 2.76 2.41 1.45
CA ARG A 3 2.14 3.72 1.42
C ARG A 3 0.65 3.59 1.73
N CYS A 4 0.20 4.28 2.78
CA CYS A 4 -1.20 4.30 3.17
C CYS A 4 -2.04 5.21 2.27
N ASN A 5 -2.97 4.64 1.53
CA ASN A 5 -3.93 5.34 0.68
C ASN A 5 -5.29 5.54 1.38
N GLY A 6 -5.35 5.32 2.70
CA GLY A 6 -6.55 5.55 3.50
C GLY A 6 -6.99 7.02 3.50
N MET A 7 -8.28 7.26 3.28
CA MET A 7 -8.89 8.60 3.30
C MET A 7 -9.10 9.09 4.75
N THR A 8 -8.61 10.28 5.08
CA THR A 8 -8.75 10.94 6.39
C THR A 8 -9.27 12.36 6.18
N LEU A 9 -10.39 12.76 6.79
CA LEU A 9 -10.93 14.14 6.76
C LEU A 9 -10.72 14.81 5.38
N ASP A 10 -11.19 14.13 4.32
CA ASP A 10 -11.15 14.57 2.92
C ASP A 10 -9.78 14.62 2.20
N LYS A 11 -8.74 13.97 2.74
CA LYS A 11 -7.45 13.77 2.05
C LYS A 11 -6.93 12.34 2.14
N ILE A 12 -6.10 11.93 1.19
CA ILE A 12 -5.37 10.66 1.26
C ILE A 12 -4.25 10.81 2.30
N CYS A 13 -4.06 9.81 3.18
CA CYS A 13 -3.02 9.85 4.21
C CYS A 13 -1.62 9.98 3.61
N GLY A 14 -1.26 9.10 2.67
CA GLY A 14 0.03 9.14 1.97
C GLY A 14 1.25 8.90 2.85
N GLN A 15 1.10 8.31 4.04
CA GLN A 15 2.22 8.01 4.94
C GLN A 15 2.84 6.66 4.57
N ASP A 16 4.17 6.61 4.51
CA ASP A 16 4.90 5.36 4.38
C ASP A 16 5.07 4.71 5.77
N THR A 17 4.76 3.42 5.85
CA THR A 17 4.70 2.60 7.07
C THR A 17 5.52 1.31 6.88
N ASP A 18 5.99 0.70 7.96
CA ASP A 18 6.70 -0.59 7.89
C ASP A 18 5.80 -1.68 7.27
N VAL A 19 6.35 -2.53 6.40
CA VAL A 19 5.57 -3.58 5.72
C VAL A 19 5.03 -4.64 6.68
N ASN A 20 5.64 -4.79 7.85
CA ASN A 20 5.18 -5.68 8.91
C ASN A 20 4.07 -5.04 9.77
N GLU A 21 3.90 -3.72 9.70
CA GLU A 21 2.80 -3.03 10.39
C GLU A 21 1.54 -3.03 9.53
N MET A 22 0.49 -3.66 10.04
CA MET A 22 -0.84 -3.66 9.39
C MET A 22 -1.58 -2.33 9.57
N ASN A 23 -1.24 -1.52 10.57
CA ASN A 23 -1.90 -0.24 10.81
C ASN A 23 -0.95 0.90 10.44
N CYS A 24 -1.46 1.89 9.71
CA CYS A 24 -0.70 3.10 9.41
C CYS A 24 -0.30 3.79 10.72
N SER A 25 0.99 4.09 10.87
CA SER A 25 1.53 4.71 12.08
C SER A 25 0.93 6.09 12.36
N THR A 26 0.52 6.83 11.31
CA THR A 26 -0.07 8.18 11.39
C THR A 26 -1.58 8.16 11.54
N CYS A 27 -2.32 7.64 10.55
CA CYS A 27 -3.79 7.72 10.54
C CYS A 27 -4.49 6.55 11.23
N LYS A 28 -3.74 5.57 11.73
CA LYS A 28 -4.23 4.35 12.41
C LYS A 28 -5.18 3.49 11.59
N LYS A 29 -5.38 3.79 10.30
CA LYS A 29 -6.13 2.91 9.39
C LYS A 29 -5.36 1.63 9.15
N ARG A 30 -6.08 0.52 9.20
CA ARG A 30 -5.58 -0.77 8.76
C ARG A 30 -5.35 -0.73 7.25
N ARG A 31 -4.26 -1.36 6.81
CA ARG A 31 -3.95 -1.61 5.40
C ARG A 31 -5.16 -2.25 4.72
N ALA A 32 -5.48 -1.76 3.53
CA ALA A 32 -6.65 -2.12 2.78
C ALA A 32 -6.34 -2.26 1.29
N VAL A 33 -7.30 -2.82 0.55
CA VAL A 33 -7.24 -2.92 -0.91
C VAL A 33 -6.91 -1.54 -1.51
N ASN A 34 -6.00 -1.53 -2.48
CA ASN A 34 -5.39 -0.37 -3.15
C ASN A 34 -4.25 0.34 -2.41
N ASP A 35 -3.85 -0.11 -1.23
CA ASP A 35 -2.58 0.32 -0.66
C ASP A 35 -1.40 -0.23 -1.47
N GLU A 36 -0.32 0.54 -1.55
CA GLU A 36 0.86 0.21 -2.35
C GLU A 36 2.06 -0.10 -1.46
N ALA A 37 2.94 -1.00 -1.87
CA ALA A 37 4.17 -1.35 -1.15
C ALA A 37 5.35 -1.52 -2.09
N LEU A 38 6.54 -1.14 -1.62
CA LEU A 38 7.78 -1.48 -2.33
C LEU A 38 8.01 -2.98 -2.22
N SER A 39 8.22 -3.64 -3.36
CA SER A 39 8.67 -5.03 -3.37
C SER A 39 10.20 -5.11 -3.27
N TYR A 40 10.73 -6.33 -3.13
CA TYR A 40 12.18 -6.58 -3.10
C TYR A 40 12.89 -6.27 -4.43
N GLY A 41 12.17 -6.15 -5.54
CA GLY A 41 12.74 -5.86 -6.85
C GLY A 41 12.92 -4.36 -7.12
N PRO A 42 13.99 -3.95 -7.83
CA PRO A 42 14.16 -2.55 -8.22
C PRO A 42 13.01 -2.15 -9.14
N ASN A 43 12.31 -1.06 -8.78
CA ASN A 43 11.19 -0.50 -9.53
C ASN A 43 9.96 -1.41 -9.67
N ILE A 44 9.68 -2.28 -8.69
CA ILE A 44 8.44 -3.06 -8.66
C ILE A 44 7.60 -2.60 -7.47
N ILE A 45 6.39 -2.13 -7.75
CA ILE A 45 5.37 -1.76 -6.76
C ILE A 45 4.37 -2.91 -6.66
N GLY A 46 4.07 -3.32 -5.44
CA GLY A 46 2.93 -4.18 -5.13
C GLY A 46 1.71 -3.32 -4.78
N ARG A 47 0.54 -3.62 -5.33
CA ARG A 47 -0.76 -3.08 -4.91
C ARG A 47 -1.56 -4.19 -4.26
N LEU A 48 -2.12 -3.92 -3.08
CA LEU A 48 -2.97 -4.87 -2.38
C LEU A 48 -4.28 -5.04 -3.17
N TYR A 49 -4.46 -6.22 -3.77
CA TYR A 49 -5.58 -6.54 -4.65
C TYR A 49 -6.77 -7.08 -3.86
N SER A 50 -6.53 -7.98 -2.92
CA SER A 50 -7.59 -8.57 -2.10
C SER A 50 -7.09 -8.98 -0.72
N ILE A 51 -8.03 -9.09 0.22
CA ILE A 51 -7.81 -9.63 1.56
C ILE A 51 -8.89 -10.68 1.78
N SER A 52 -8.50 -11.92 2.07
CA SER A 52 -9.46 -12.99 2.34
C SER A 52 -10.16 -12.80 3.70
N SER A 53 -11.23 -13.55 3.95
CA SER A 53 -11.90 -13.55 5.27
C SER A 53 -11.00 -14.01 6.42
N GLN A 54 -9.91 -14.73 6.12
CA GLN A 54 -8.89 -15.15 7.08
C GLN A 54 -7.74 -14.13 7.23
N GLY A 55 -7.81 -13.00 6.51
CA GLY A 55 -6.78 -11.95 6.56
C GLY A 55 -5.56 -12.21 5.67
N VAL A 56 -5.64 -13.16 4.73
CA VAL A 56 -4.55 -13.41 3.77
C VAL A 56 -4.58 -12.34 2.69
N GLU A 57 -3.47 -11.61 2.55
CA GLU A 57 -3.29 -10.54 1.57
C GLU A 57 -2.83 -11.11 0.22
N THR A 58 -3.46 -10.70 -0.87
CA THR A 58 -3.01 -10.97 -2.24
C THR A 58 -2.57 -9.68 -2.90
N TRP A 59 -1.33 -9.66 -3.38
CA TRP A 59 -0.69 -8.47 -3.97
C TRP A 59 -0.50 -8.65 -5.49
N GLU A 60 -0.82 -7.62 -6.25
CA GLU A 60 -0.49 -7.51 -7.67
C GLU A 60 0.77 -6.67 -7.84
N TYR A 61 1.70 -7.11 -8.69
CA TYR A 61 2.99 -6.44 -8.89
C TYR A 61 3.08 -5.82 -10.28
N TYR A 62 3.54 -4.58 -10.35
CA TYR A 62 3.77 -3.88 -11.61
C TYR A 62 5.01 -2.99 -11.54
N VAL A 63 5.57 -2.75 -12.72
CA VAL A 63 6.63 -1.75 -12.91
C VAL A 63 5.95 -0.43 -13.30
N PRO A 64 6.05 0.63 -12.47
CA PRO A 64 5.49 1.92 -12.83
C PRO A 64 6.20 2.44 -14.08
N ARG A 65 5.43 2.83 -15.09
CA ARG A 65 6.00 3.45 -16.29
C ARG A 65 6.53 4.84 -15.90
N PRO A 66 7.73 5.23 -16.36
CA PRO A 66 8.21 6.58 -16.14
C PRO A 66 7.22 7.58 -16.75
N ILE A 67 6.78 8.55 -15.94
CA ILE A 67 6.01 9.68 -16.45
C ILE A 67 6.96 10.49 -17.33
N LYS A 68 6.76 10.45 -18.65
CA LYS A 68 7.46 11.35 -19.57
C LYS A 68 7.05 12.77 -19.19
N LYS A 69 7.99 13.54 -18.65
CA LYS A 69 7.83 14.99 -18.42
C LYS A 69 7.88 15.73 -19.74
#